data_AF-A0A656QF07-F1
#
_entry.id   AF-A0A656QF07-F1
#
_cell.length_a   1.000
_cell.length_b   1.000
_cell.length_c   1.000
_cell.angle_alpha   90.00
_cell.angle_beta   90.00
_cell.angle_gamma   90.00
#
_symmetry.space_group_name_H-M   'P 1'
#
loop_
_entity.id
_entity.type
_entity.pdbx_description
1 polymer ?
#
loop_
_entity_poly.entity_id
_entity_poly.type
_entity_poly.pdbx_seq_one_letter_code
_entity_poly.pdbx_strand_id
1 'polypeptide(L)'
;MNRIQARLAALAATSLLAACGGGGDSSSGVQSTSTATAPTPASEPAPAATPAGSSPNIVAIGDSLTQGVGSDIGGYPAILSGMLNNRTFANLGIGGQTSTQIAARVGALPSTVTVDGDAVPAGNTAVHLSSVSIDMLSTPADDVARSKPGTLCSVHGALQRTADGGPPSTTETYTFVRDSAGSAVPCAAGSAFLGDSEGYDTWTAIIWVGRNNGYDAQTVLADVKSIVQWLKPAGAHFAVLSIIKGDFTGEYAGGEVAKYLDDLNASLKAAYPDNFIDVESALVNAYNPSLPQDVIDHSHDIPPSSLRSDAIHLNDAGYTIVAGQVKALLASKNW
;
A
#
# COMPACT_ATOMS: atom_id res chain seq x y z
N MET A 1 -31.35 15.49 2.28
CA MET A 1 -31.28 16.97 2.16
C MET A 1 -30.30 17.50 3.21
N ASN A 2 -29.33 18.29 2.74
CA ASN A 2 -28.03 18.67 3.33
C ASN A 2 -27.99 19.25 4.74
N ARG A 3 -26.83 19.02 5.41
CA ARG A 3 -25.86 20.01 5.94
C ARG A 3 -24.80 19.24 6.75
N ILE A 4 -23.60 18.93 6.25
CA ILE A 4 -22.38 19.75 6.17
C ILE A 4 -22.10 20.60 7.44
N GLN A 5 -21.15 20.05 8.22
CA GLN A 5 -19.99 20.61 8.91
C GLN A 5 -20.07 21.46 10.20
N ALA A 6 -19.05 21.15 11.02
CA ALA A 6 -18.30 21.92 12.01
C ALA A 6 -18.57 21.54 13.48
N ARG A 7 -17.61 21.35 14.39
CA ARG A 7 -16.12 21.43 14.42
C ARG A 7 -15.67 20.94 15.81
N LEU A 8 -14.41 20.46 15.90
CA LEU A 8 -13.42 20.48 17.01
C LEU A 8 -13.85 20.29 18.49
N ALA A 9 -13.15 19.38 19.18
CA ALA A 9 -12.73 19.43 20.59
C ALA A 9 -11.72 18.26 20.83
N ALA A 10 -10.67 18.27 21.67
CA ALA A 10 -10.20 19.19 22.70
C ALA A 10 -8.71 18.92 23.01
N LEU A 11 -8.06 19.95 23.56
CA LEU A 11 -6.73 19.92 24.19
C LEU A 11 -6.93 20.17 25.70
N ALA A 12 -6.26 19.41 26.59
CA ALA A 12 -5.99 19.74 28.01
C ALA A 12 -4.89 18.78 28.52
N ALA A 13 -3.67 19.24 28.87
CA ALA A 13 -3.20 19.78 30.17
C ALA A 13 -3.05 18.67 31.26
N THR A 14 -2.00 18.53 32.09
CA THR A 14 -0.94 19.44 32.59
C THR A 14 0.15 18.66 33.39
N SER A 15 1.42 19.09 33.28
CA SER A 15 2.50 19.24 34.30
C SER A 15 2.93 18.15 35.31
N LEU A 16 4.26 17.94 35.45
CA LEU A 16 5.02 18.06 36.71
C LEU A 16 6.54 18.30 36.49
N LEU A 17 7.19 18.93 37.47
CA LEU A 17 8.52 19.58 37.46
C LEU A 17 9.75 18.66 37.73
N ALA A 18 10.88 19.08 37.15
CA ALA A 18 12.31 19.11 37.53
C ALA A 18 12.90 18.26 38.70
N ALA A 19 14.11 17.69 38.46
CA ALA A 19 15.30 17.85 39.32
C ALA A 19 16.60 17.28 38.68
N CYS A 20 17.73 17.89 39.02
CA CYS A 20 19.11 17.63 38.55
C CYS A 20 19.88 16.60 39.40
N GLY A 21 21.04 16.14 38.88
CA GLY A 21 22.17 15.54 39.63
C GLY A 21 22.54 14.14 39.11
N GLY A 22 23.78 13.73 38.82
CA GLY A 22 25.11 14.24 39.14
C GLY A 22 25.94 13.18 39.88
N GLY A 23 27.01 12.65 39.26
CA GLY A 23 28.02 11.74 39.85
C GLY A 23 27.61 10.26 39.88
N GLY A 24 28.36 9.26 39.39
CA GLY A 24 29.81 9.12 39.29
C GLY A 24 30.29 8.27 40.46
N ASP A 25 30.49 6.95 40.28
CA ASP A 25 31.74 6.29 40.71
C ASP A 25 31.88 4.81 40.31
N SER A 26 33.14 4.46 40.01
CA SER A 26 33.84 3.22 40.39
C SER A 26 33.32 1.85 39.94
N SER A 27 33.94 1.28 38.89
CA SER A 27 34.06 -0.19 38.77
C SER A 27 35.51 -0.61 39.00
N SER A 28 35.72 -1.28 40.13
CA SER A 28 37.00 -1.83 40.57
C SER A 28 37.26 -3.16 39.86
N GLY A 29 38.44 -3.27 39.26
CA GLY A 29 38.90 -4.46 38.57
C GLY A 29 39.07 -5.66 39.49
N VAL A 30 38.57 -6.80 39.04
CA VAL A 30 38.99 -8.11 39.51
C VAL A 30 39.62 -8.82 38.30
N GLN A 31 40.95 -8.95 38.34
CA GLN A 31 41.70 -9.81 37.44
C GLN A 31 41.34 -11.26 37.77
N SER A 32 40.66 -11.93 36.83
CA SER A 32 40.52 -13.37 36.80
C SER A 32 41.56 -13.93 35.83
N THR A 33 42.48 -14.72 36.37
CA THR A 33 43.46 -15.52 35.63
C THR A 33 42.73 -16.62 34.87
N SER A 34 42.66 -16.52 33.53
CA SER A 34 42.21 -17.62 32.68
C SER A 34 43.38 -18.21 31.88
N THR A 35 43.45 -19.53 31.98
CA THR A 35 44.36 -20.46 31.30
C THR A 35 44.31 -20.31 29.78
N ALA A 36 45.47 -20.34 29.13
CA ALA A 36 45.61 -20.30 27.68
C ALA A 36 44.98 -21.55 27.02
N THR A 37 43.88 -21.35 26.30
CA THR A 37 43.28 -22.33 25.39
C THR A 37 43.92 -22.19 24.01
N ALA A 38 44.24 -23.31 23.36
CA ALA A 38 44.80 -23.38 22.02
C ALA A 38 43.95 -22.63 20.97
N PRO A 39 44.54 -22.05 19.91
CA PRO A 39 43.79 -21.27 18.93
C PRO A 39 42.90 -22.20 18.08
N THR A 40 41.60 -21.90 18.07
CA THR A 40 40.62 -22.42 17.11
C THR A 40 41.02 -21.97 15.70
N PRO A 41 40.92 -22.82 14.66
CA PRO A 41 41.11 -22.37 13.29
C PRO A 41 40.08 -21.28 12.97
N ALA A 42 40.52 -20.17 12.39
CA ALA A 42 39.63 -19.12 11.93
C ALA A 42 38.63 -19.72 10.92
N SER A 43 37.33 -19.60 11.20
CA SER A 43 36.30 -19.92 10.23
C SER A 43 36.45 -18.96 9.05
N GLU A 44 36.64 -19.52 7.86
CA GLU A 44 36.59 -18.79 6.61
C GLU A 44 35.27 -17.98 6.54
N PRO A 45 35.31 -16.67 6.20
CA PRO A 45 34.09 -15.89 6.11
C PRO A 45 33.19 -16.50 5.04
N ALA A 46 31.94 -16.78 5.40
CA ALA A 46 30.94 -17.23 4.45
C ALA A 46 30.92 -16.25 3.25
N PRO A 47 30.89 -16.76 2.00
CA PRO A 47 30.88 -15.89 0.83
C PRO A 47 29.69 -14.95 0.93
N ALA A 48 29.95 -13.65 0.76
CA ALA A 48 28.90 -12.64 0.74
C ALA A 48 27.84 -13.04 -0.29
N ALA A 49 26.60 -13.24 0.16
CA ALA A 49 25.49 -13.51 -0.72
C ALA A 49 25.41 -12.41 -1.77
N THR A 50 25.50 -12.78 -3.05
CA THR A 50 25.20 -11.86 -4.15
C THR A 50 23.78 -11.35 -3.92
N PRO A 51 23.51 -10.02 -3.97
CA PRO A 51 22.15 -9.52 -3.83
C PRO A 51 21.29 -10.22 -4.87
N ALA A 52 20.27 -10.96 -4.44
CA ALA A 52 19.29 -11.52 -5.35
C ALA A 52 18.63 -10.32 -6.05
N GLY A 53 18.86 -10.18 -7.36
CA GLY A 53 18.21 -9.16 -8.15
C GLY A 53 16.68 -9.31 -8.09
N SER A 54 15.96 -8.21 -8.29
CA SER A 54 14.50 -8.20 -8.40
C SER A 54 14.02 -9.23 -9.43
N SER A 55 12.92 -9.93 -9.14
CA SER A 55 12.24 -10.75 -10.14
C SER A 55 11.77 -9.88 -11.31
N PRO A 56 11.83 -10.36 -12.57
CA PRO A 56 11.25 -9.63 -13.70
C PRO A 56 9.72 -9.54 -13.60
N ASN A 57 9.07 -10.33 -12.74
CA ASN A 57 7.63 -10.30 -12.56
C ASN A 57 7.15 -8.96 -11.99
N ILE A 58 5.88 -8.62 -12.27
CA ILE A 58 5.30 -7.32 -11.93
C ILE A 58 4.22 -7.49 -10.86
N VAL A 59 4.28 -6.74 -9.77
CA VAL A 59 3.16 -6.60 -8.84
C VAL A 59 2.59 -5.20 -8.96
N ALA A 60 1.32 -5.10 -9.32
CA ALA A 60 0.60 -3.84 -9.40
C ALA A 60 -0.19 -3.64 -8.10
N ILE A 61 0.13 -2.58 -7.35
CA ILE A 61 -0.38 -2.28 -6.01
C ILE A 61 -1.22 -1.00 -6.09
N GLY A 62 -2.51 -1.07 -5.78
CA GLY A 62 -3.37 0.10 -5.87
C GLY A 62 -4.84 -0.11 -5.53
N ASP A 63 -5.62 0.89 -5.92
CA ASP A 63 -7.08 0.94 -5.79
C ASP A 63 -7.79 0.53 -7.10
N SER A 64 -8.92 1.15 -7.43
CA SER A 64 -9.72 0.86 -8.63
C SER A 64 -8.97 1.16 -9.94
N LEU A 65 -8.07 2.14 -9.94
CA LEU A 65 -7.24 2.45 -11.10
C LEU A 65 -6.24 1.33 -11.39
N THR A 66 -5.77 0.64 -10.34
CA THR A 66 -4.94 -0.56 -10.50
C THR A 66 -5.77 -1.80 -10.79
N GLN A 67 -6.95 -1.92 -10.18
CA GLN A 67 -7.91 -2.99 -10.50
C GLN A 67 -8.26 -2.99 -11.99
N GLY A 68 -8.23 -1.82 -12.63
CA GLY A 68 -8.55 -1.67 -14.05
C GLY A 68 -10.04 -1.42 -14.28
N VAL A 69 -10.74 -0.81 -13.31
CA VAL A 69 -12.15 -0.41 -13.50
C VAL A 69 -12.22 0.46 -14.77
N GLY A 70 -13.22 0.18 -15.61
CA GLY A 70 -13.39 0.84 -16.91
C GLY A 70 -12.71 0.15 -18.10
N SER A 71 -11.89 -0.87 -17.83
CA SER A 71 -11.23 -1.67 -18.87
C SER A 71 -11.91 -3.01 -19.10
N ASP A 72 -12.03 -3.41 -20.36
CA ASP A 72 -12.51 -4.75 -20.75
C ASP A 72 -11.36 -5.78 -20.85
N ILE A 73 -10.10 -5.32 -20.81
CA ILE A 73 -8.90 -6.13 -21.00
C ILE A 73 -8.00 -6.20 -19.76
N GLY A 74 -8.48 -5.77 -18.60
CA GLY A 74 -7.80 -5.93 -17.31
C GLY A 74 -6.89 -4.76 -16.88
N GLY A 75 -7.09 -3.58 -17.47
CA GLY A 75 -6.39 -2.35 -17.10
C GLY A 75 -4.90 -2.34 -17.44
N TYR A 76 -4.18 -1.35 -16.91
CA TYR A 76 -2.76 -1.19 -17.21
C TYR A 76 -1.87 -2.41 -16.86
N PRO A 77 -2.12 -3.21 -15.79
CA PRO A 77 -1.23 -4.32 -15.47
C PRO A 77 -1.27 -5.42 -16.55
N ALA A 78 -2.46 -5.74 -17.04
CA ALA A 78 -2.66 -6.74 -18.09
C ALA A 78 -2.10 -6.24 -19.45
N ILE A 79 -2.38 -4.98 -19.80
CA ILE A 79 -1.84 -4.37 -21.02
C ILE A 79 -0.31 -4.32 -21.00
N LEU A 80 0.28 -3.90 -19.88
CA LEU A 80 1.72 -3.85 -19.66
C LEU A 80 2.36 -5.23 -19.80
N SER A 81 1.73 -6.27 -19.23
CA SER A 81 2.19 -7.66 -19.39
C SER A 81 2.30 -8.05 -20.86
N GLY A 82 1.26 -7.78 -21.65
CA GLY A 82 1.25 -8.02 -23.10
C GLY A 82 2.35 -7.25 -23.83
N MET A 83 2.57 -5.98 -23.47
CA MET A 83 3.64 -5.14 -24.04
C MET A 83 5.06 -5.62 -23.69
N LEU A 84 5.21 -6.48 -22.67
CA LEU A 84 6.45 -7.03 -22.16
C LEU A 84 6.59 -8.53 -22.45
N ASN A 85 6.04 -8.99 -23.58
CA ASN A 85 6.08 -10.39 -24.01
C ASN A 85 5.41 -11.34 -23.00
N ASN A 86 4.25 -10.96 -22.47
CA ASN A 86 3.47 -11.72 -21.50
C ASN A 86 4.22 -12.01 -20.19
N ARG A 87 5.04 -11.05 -19.74
CA ARG A 87 5.71 -11.08 -18.44
C ARG A 87 4.69 -11.28 -17.32
N THR A 88 4.94 -12.22 -16.42
CA THR A 88 4.02 -12.55 -15.32
C THR A 88 3.72 -11.33 -14.46
N PHE A 89 2.44 -11.16 -14.12
CA PHE A 89 2.01 -10.07 -13.24
C PHE A 89 0.98 -10.54 -12.21
N ALA A 90 0.87 -9.78 -11.13
CA ALA A 90 -0.20 -9.87 -10.14
C ALA A 90 -0.87 -8.50 -10.02
N ASN A 91 -2.21 -8.48 -10.13
CA ASN A 91 -3.00 -7.28 -9.91
C ASN A 91 -3.57 -7.31 -8.49
N LEU A 92 -3.07 -6.43 -7.62
CA LEU A 92 -3.53 -6.29 -6.25
C LEU A 92 -4.46 -5.08 -6.09
N GLY A 93 -5.13 -4.63 -7.15
CA GLY A 93 -6.09 -3.53 -7.12
C GLY A 93 -7.40 -3.89 -6.44
N ILE A 94 -7.87 -3.06 -5.50
CA ILE A 94 -9.22 -3.16 -4.93
C ILE A 94 -9.85 -1.76 -4.90
N GLY A 95 -10.97 -1.59 -5.59
CA GLY A 95 -11.68 -0.32 -5.68
C GLY A 95 -12.01 0.29 -4.32
N GLY A 96 -11.94 1.63 -4.24
CA GLY A 96 -12.33 2.40 -3.06
C GLY A 96 -11.40 2.31 -1.85
N GLN A 97 -10.30 1.53 -1.90
CA GLN A 97 -9.35 1.46 -0.78
C GLN A 97 -8.46 2.70 -0.71
N THR A 98 -8.18 3.16 0.51
CA THR A 98 -7.18 4.21 0.78
C THR A 98 -5.76 3.67 0.68
N SER A 99 -4.76 4.55 0.61
CA SER A 99 -3.34 4.14 0.65
C SER A 99 -3.01 3.30 1.89
N THR A 100 -3.61 3.60 3.05
CA THR A 100 -3.33 2.92 4.31
C THR A 100 -3.87 1.48 4.31
N GLN A 101 -5.08 1.28 3.79
CA GLN A 101 -5.66 -0.05 3.61
C GLN A 101 -4.81 -0.89 2.64
N ILE A 102 -4.36 -0.29 1.54
CA ILE A 102 -3.54 -0.96 0.52
C ILE A 102 -2.18 -1.35 1.11
N ALA A 103 -1.50 -0.43 1.81
CA ALA A 103 -0.23 -0.70 2.48
C ALA A 103 -0.35 -1.82 3.53
N ALA A 104 -1.43 -1.84 4.32
CA ALA A 104 -1.68 -2.92 5.26
C ALA A 104 -1.96 -4.26 4.55
N ARG A 105 -2.73 -4.25 3.46
CA ARG A 105 -3.09 -5.46 2.70
C ARG A 105 -1.89 -6.13 2.03
N VAL A 106 -0.90 -5.36 1.56
CA VAL A 106 0.34 -5.95 1.03
C VAL A 106 1.30 -6.40 2.14
N GLY A 107 1.02 -6.08 3.40
CA GLY A 107 1.86 -6.41 4.55
C GLY A 107 2.92 -5.35 4.88
N ALA A 108 2.85 -4.17 4.26
CA ALA A 108 3.76 -3.06 4.50
C ALA A 108 3.43 -2.27 5.78
N LEU A 109 2.19 -2.36 6.26
CA LEU A 109 1.77 -1.80 7.55
C LEU A 109 1.05 -2.87 8.40
N PRO A 110 1.38 -3.01 9.69
CA PRO A 110 0.65 -3.91 10.58
C PRO A 110 -0.73 -3.32 10.91
N SER A 111 -1.77 -4.17 10.86
CA SER A 111 -3.07 -3.87 11.49
C SER A 111 -3.08 -4.52 12.86
N THR A 112 -3.48 -3.78 13.89
CA THR A 112 -3.70 -4.34 15.22
C THR A 112 -5.12 -4.88 15.33
N VAL A 113 -5.27 -6.03 15.99
CA VAL A 113 -6.55 -6.72 16.13
C VAL A 113 -6.78 -7.15 17.58
N THR A 114 -8.05 -7.28 17.94
CA THR A 114 -8.46 -7.91 19.21
C THR A 114 -9.27 -9.16 18.88
N VAL A 115 -8.82 -10.29 19.40
CA VAL A 115 -9.48 -11.60 19.22
C VAL A 115 -10.46 -11.79 20.37
N ASP A 116 -11.67 -12.25 20.08
CA ASP A 116 -12.63 -12.54 21.15
C ASP A 116 -12.08 -13.58 22.14
N GLY A 117 -12.11 -13.24 23.42
CA GLY A 117 -11.55 -14.06 24.49
C GLY A 117 -10.01 -13.98 24.62
N ASP A 118 -9.36 -13.03 23.95
CA ASP A 118 -7.91 -12.76 24.02
C ASP A 118 -7.05 -14.01 23.76
N ALA A 119 -7.51 -14.91 22.89
CA ALA A 119 -6.80 -16.13 22.53
C ALA A 119 -7.17 -16.64 21.14
N VAL A 120 -6.17 -17.10 20.39
CA VAL A 120 -6.41 -17.87 19.17
C VAL A 120 -6.74 -19.33 19.58
N PRO A 121 -7.90 -19.88 19.19
CA PRO A 121 -8.41 -21.16 19.69
C PRO A 121 -7.60 -22.35 19.17
N ALA A 122 -7.49 -23.42 19.95
CA ALA A 122 -6.71 -24.63 19.64
C ALA A 122 -6.94 -25.23 18.23
N GLY A 123 -8.21 -25.35 17.83
CA GLY A 123 -8.61 -25.90 16.53
C GLY A 123 -8.64 -24.87 15.39
N ASN A 124 -9.02 -25.32 14.21
CA ASN A 124 -9.16 -24.49 13.00
C ASN A 124 -10.53 -23.78 12.93
N THR A 125 -11.18 -23.54 14.07
CA THR A 125 -12.44 -22.80 14.11
C THR A 125 -12.15 -21.31 13.98
N ALA A 126 -12.90 -20.62 13.12
CA ALA A 126 -12.83 -19.17 13.01
C ALA A 126 -13.13 -18.51 14.36
N VAL A 127 -12.23 -17.61 14.78
CA VAL A 127 -12.45 -16.75 15.94
C VAL A 127 -12.74 -15.34 15.47
N HIS A 128 -13.78 -14.72 16.03
CA HIS A 128 -14.18 -13.37 15.71
C HIS A 128 -13.16 -12.34 16.21
N LEU A 129 -13.00 -11.25 15.44
CA LEU A 129 -12.18 -10.10 15.82
C LEU A 129 -13.10 -8.95 16.22
N SER A 130 -13.12 -8.61 17.51
CA SER A 130 -13.92 -7.50 18.04
C SER A 130 -13.37 -6.12 17.68
N SER A 131 -12.11 -6.04 17.26
CA SER A 131 -11.56 -4.82 16.68
C SER A 131 -10.50 -5.12 15.62
N VAL A 132 -10.44 -4.27 14.61
CA VAL A 132 -9.39 -4.20 13.59
C VAL A 132 -9.03 -2.71 13.43
N SER A 133 -7.76 -2.34 13.53
CA SER A 133 -7.37 -0.91 13.47
C SER A 133 -7.25 -0.36 12.05
N ILE A 134 -6.95 -1.23 11.10
CA ILE A 134 -6.95 -0.92 9.66
C ILE A 134 -7.76 -2.01 8.96
N ASP A 135 -8.90 -1.62 8.39
CA ASP A 135 -9.82 -2.51 7.68
C ASP A 135 -9.29 -2.86 6.28
N MET A 136 -8.14 -3.56 6.24
CA MET A 136 -7.35 -3.80 5.03
C MET A 136 -8.07 -4.62 3.94
N LEU A 137 -9.13 -5.34 4.32
CA LEU A 137 -9.96 -6.14 3.42
C LEU A 137 -11.29 -5.45 3.05
N SER A 138 -11.61 -4.32 3.70
CA SER A 138 -12.83 -3.55 3.43
C SER A 138 -12.74 -2.82 2.11
N THR A 139 -13.89 -2.65 1.47
CA THR A 139 -14.09 -1.81 0.29
C THR A 139 -15.56 -1.37 0.21
N PRO A 140 -15.84 -0.15 -0.26
CA PRO A 140 -17.21 0.26 -0.57
C PRO A 140 -17.75 -0.34 -1.87
N ALA A 141 -16.92 -1.04 -2.66
CA ALA A 141 -17.26 -1.45 -4.02
C ALA A 141 -18.14 -2.71 -4.09
N ASP A 142 -18.03 -3.62 -3.11
CA ASP A 142 -18.71 -4.91 -3.13
C ASP A 142 -18.70 -5.61 -1.75
N ASP A 143 -19.50 -6.69 -1.66
CA ASP A 143 -19.60 -7.56 -0.48
C ASP A 143 -18.73 -8.83 -0.60
N VAL A 144 -17.80 -8.88 -1.56
CA VAL A 144 -17.00 -10.09 -1.81
C VAL A 144 -16.20 -10.44 -0.56
N ALA A 145 -16.31 -11.71 -0.14
CA ALA A 145 -15.53 -12.25 0.94
C ALA A 145 -14.04 -12.25 0.55
N ARG A 146 -13.20 -11.76 1.46
CA ARG A 146 -11.76 -11.60 1.22
C ARG A 146 -10.97 -12.23 2.35
N SER A 147 -9.76 -12.66 2.03
CA SER A 147 -8.85 -13.23 3.02
C SER A 147 -7.43 -12.74 2.79
N LYS A 148 -6.67 -12.60 3.88
CA LYS A 148 -5.25 -12.31 3.87
C LYS A 148 -4.53 -13.34 4.75
N PRO A 149 -3.64 -14.19 4.19
CA PRO A 149 -2.80 -15.04 5.01
C PRO A 149 -1.79 -14.20 5.79
N GLY A 150 -1.40 -14.68 6.97
CA GLY A 150 -0.47 -13.98 7.83
C GLY A 150 -0.35 -14.58 9.23
N THR A 151 0.37 -13.87 10.09
CA THR A 151 0.66 -14.31 11.45
C THR A 151 0.01 -13.40 12.49
N LEU A 152 -0.67 -13.99 13.47
CA LEU A 152 -1.21 -13.32 14.64
C LEU A 152 -0.74 -14.03 15.91
N CYS A 153 -0.10 -13.32 16.84
CA CYS A 153 0.34 -13.90 18.11
C CYS A 153 1.21 -15.17 17.95
N SER A 154 2.11 -15.16 16.96
CA SER A 154 2.96 -16.30 16.55
C SER A 154 2.20 -17.50 15.98
N VAL A 155 0.91 -17.35 15.65
CA VAL A 155 0.10 -18.36 14.98
C VAL A 155 -0.11 -17.95 13.54
N HIS A 156 0.32 -18.79 12.60
CA HIS A 156 0.04 -18.60 11.18
C HIS A 156 -1.39 -19.02 10.84
N GLY A 157 -2.03 -18.26 9.97
CA GLY A 157 -3.41 -18.44 9.57
C GLY A 157 -3.85 -17.40 8.56
N ALA A 158 -5.14 -17.11 8.55
CA ALA A 158 -5.70 -16.11 7.67
C ALA A 158 -6.71 -15.21 8.38
N LEU A 159 -6.54 -13.90 8.19
CA LEU A 159 -7.58 -12.91 8.43
C LEU A 159 -8.63 -13.05 7.33
N GLN A 160 -9.91 -13.03 7.70
CA GLN A 160 -11.03 -13.16 6.77
C GLN A 160 -12.05 -12.07 7.03
N ARG A 161 -12.57 -11.48 5.94
CA ARG A 161 -13.70 -10.55 5.93
C ARG A 161 -14.87 -11.19 5.19
N THR A 162 -16.05 -11.14 5.78
CA THR A 162 -17.34 -11.29 5.09
C THR A 162 -18.13 -9.99 5.20
N ALA A 163 -18.97 -9.69 4.21
CA ALA A 163 -19.80 -8.49 4.22
C ALA A 163 -21.19 -8.75 3.62
N ASP A 164 -22.13 -7.87 3.98
CA ASP A 164 -23.52 -7.89 3.52
C ASP A 164 -24.11 -6.47 3.57
N GLY A 165 -25.25 -6.27 2.91
CA GLY A 165 -25.98 -5.00 2.84
C GLY A 165 -25.81 -4.23 1.53
N GLY A 166 -25.11 -4.79 0.54
CA GLY A 166 -24.84 -4.19 -0.77
C GLY A 166 -23.74 -3.14 -0.71
N PRO A 167 -23.28 -2.59 -1.86
CA PRO A 167 -22.23 -1.58 -1.88
C PRO A 167 -22.76 -0.17 -1.54
N PRO A 168 -22.19 0.56 -0.56
CA PRO A 168 -21.18 0.10 0.41
C PRO A 168 -21.80 -0.77 1.50
N SER A 169 -21.07 -1.81 1.92
CA SER A 169 -21.55 -2.81 2.88
C SER A 169 -22.02 -2.15 4.18
N THR A 170 -23.21 -2.51 4.66
CA THR A 170 -23.71 -2.01 5.95
C THR A 170 -23.17 -2.81 7.14
N THR A 171 -22.73 -4.03 6.88
CA THR A 171 -22.19 -4.95 7.89
C THR A 171 -20.94 -5.62 7.36
N GLU A 172 -19.86 -5.58 8.14
CA GLU A 172 -18.66 -6.38 7.91
C GLU A 172 -18.37 -7.23 9.14
N THR A 173 -17.86 -8.43 8.95
CA THR A 173 -17.41 -9.32 10.02
C THR A 173 -16.00 -9.80 9.72
N TYR A 174 -15.13 -9.67 10.72
CA TYR A 174 -13.75 -10.11 10.65
C TYR A 174 -13.52 -11.32 11.54
N THR A 175 -12.81 -12.31 11.01
CA THR A 175 -12.40 -13.50 11.76
C THR A 175 -10.95 -13.85 11.46
N PHE A 176 -10.32 -14.62 12.35
CA PHE A 176 -9.05 -15.26 12.11
C PHE A 176 -9.20 -16.78 12.19
N VAL A 177 -8.61 -17.49 11.22
CA VAL A 177 -8.56 -18.96 11.20
C VAL A 177 -7.11 -19.37 11.13
N ARG A 178 -6.63 -20.17 12.09
CA ARG A 178 -5.29 -20.75 12.01
C ARG A 178 -5.23 -21.87 10.97
N ASP A 179 -4.05 -22.07 10.37
CA ASP A 179 -3.86 -23.10 9.34
C ASP A 179 -3.73 -24.50 9.93
N SER A 180 -3.06 -24.63 11.07
CA SER A 180 -2.78 -25.92 11.71
C SER A 180 -3.28 -25.94 13.14
N ALA A 181 -4.02 -26.99 13.50
CA ALA A 181 -4.45 -27.22 14.87
C ALA A 181 -3.24 -27.34 15.82
N GLY A 182 -3.44 -26.91 17.06
CA GLY A 182 -2.42 -26.94 18.10
C GLY A 182 -2.98 -26.54 19.45
N SER A 183 -2.14 -26.05 20.35
CA SER A 183 -2.61 -25.48 21.62
C SER A 183 -3.29 -24.12 21.40
N ALA A 184 -4.22 -23.75 22.28
CA ALA A 184 -4.72 -22.38 22.32
C ALA A 184 -3.56 -21.42 22.64
N VAL A 185 -3.51 -20.27 21.98
CA VAL A 185 -2.40 -19.31 22.12
C VAL A 185 -2.96 -17.99 22.65
N PRO A 186 -2.50 -17.50 23.81
CA PRO A 186 -2.87 -16.18 24.31
C PRO A 186 -2.55 -15.08 23.30
N CYS A 187 -3.46 -14.14 23.13
CA CYS A 187 -3.34 -13.07 22.16
C CYS A 187 -3.96 -11.80 22.74
N ALA A 188 -3.11 -10.93 23.29
CA ALA A 188 -3.56 -9.72 23.95
C ALA A 188 -4.30 -8.78 22.97
N ALA A 189 -5.31 -8.06 23.47
CA ALA A 189 -5.99 -7.02 22.72
C ALA A 189 -4.99 -6.04 22.05
N GLY A 190 -5.25 -5.68 20.79
CA GLY A 190 -4.36 -4.84 20.00
C GLY A 190 -3.09 -5.53 19.50
N SER A 191 -3.05 -6.86 19.45
CA SER A 191 -1.93 -7.60 18.86
C SER A 191 -1.82 -7.34 17.36
N ALA A 192 -0.60 -7.22 16.85
CA ALA A 192 -0.38 -7.01 15.42
C ALA A 192 -0.66 -8.28 14.61
N PHE A 193 -1.49 -8.13 13.57
CA PHE A 193 -1.56 -9.07 12.45
C PHE A 193 -0.54 -8.66 11.39
N LEU A 194 0.36 -9.59 11.06
CA LEU A 194 1.39 -9.41 10.04
C LEU A 194 0.97 -10.20 8.81
N GLY A 195 0.46 -9.51 7.79
CA GLY A 195 0.07 -10.13 6.53
C GLY A 195 1.29 -10.64 5.75
N ASP A 196 1.16 -11.80 5.14
CA ASP A 196 2.23 -12.37 4.32
C ASP A 196 2.51 -11.51 3.10
N SER A 197 3.76 -11.51 2.63
CA SER A 197 4.09 -10.83 1.38
C SER A 197 3.63 -11.59 0.14
N GLU A 198 3.31 -12.88 0.29
CA GLU A 198 2.97 -13.81 -0.80
C GLU A 198 4.07 -13.89 -1.89
N GLY A 199 5.30 -13.48 -1.55
CA GLY A 199 6.45 -13.40 -2.45
C GLY A 199 6.52 -12.14 -3.32
N TYR A 200 5.48 -11.30 -3.30
CA TYR A 200 5.40 -10.08 -4.11
C TYR A 200 6.41 -9.00 -3.70
N ASP A 201 6.94 -9.06 -2.48
CA ASP A 201 8.00 -8.19 -1.96
C ASP A 201 9.36 -8.36 -2.66
N THR A 202 9.47 -9.31 -3.58
CA THR A 202 10.67 -9.53 -4.42
C THR A 202 10.46 -9.20 -5.90
N TRP A 203 9.25 -8.76 -6.27
CA TRP A 203 8.87 -8.45 -7.64
C TRP A 203 9.11 -6.96 -7.97
N THR A 204 9.05 -6.63 -9.26
CA THR A 204 9.03 -5.22 -9.68
C THR A 204 7.67 -4.61 -9.33
N ALA A 205 7.64 -3.66 -8.40
CA ALA A 205 6.41 -3.10 -7.87
C ALA A 205 5.95 -1.84 -8.63
N ILE A 206 4.72 -1.83 -9.13
CA ILE A 206 4.08 -0.63 -9.68
C ILE A 206 3.06 -0.15 -8.65
N ILE A 207 3.31 1.02 -8.06
CA ILE A 207 2.58 1.56 -6.92
C ILE A 207 1.71 2.72 -7.43
N TRP A 208 0.39 2.54 -7.39
CA TRP A 208 -0.59 3.57 -7.73
C TRP A 208 -1.67 3.62 -6.64
N VAL A 209 -1.33 4.33 -5.57
CA VAL A 209 -2.12 4.42 -4.33
C VAL A 209 -2.37 5.88 -3.98
N GLY A 210 -3.47 6.16 -3.30
CA GLY A 210 -3.75 7.49 -2.74
C GLY A 210 -4.91 8.21 -3.40
N ARG A 211 -5.57 7.64 -4.43
CA ARG A 211 -6.70 8.33 -5.05
C ARG A 211 -7.83 8.55 -4.05
N ASN A 212 -8.13 7.57 -3.19
CA ASN A 212 -9.24 7.65 -2.24
C ASN A 212 -8.94 8.49 -0.98
N ASN A 213 -7.71 8.99 -0.81
CA ASN A 213 -7.32 9.82 0.34
C ASN A 213 -6.25 10.88 -0.01
N GLY A 214 -6.21 11.36 -1.26
CA GLY A 214 -5.18 12.28 -1.76
C GLY A 214 -5.18 13.66 -1.09
N TYR A 215 -6.27 14.02 -0.42
CA TYR A 215 -6.35 15.22 0.43
C TYR A 215 -5.52 15.12 1.72
N ASP A 216 -5.12 13.89 2.11
CA ASP A 216 -4.21 13.64 3.23
C ASP A 216 -2.82 13.22 2.69
N ALA A 217 -2.13 14.19 2.12
CA ALA A 217 -0.84 13.96 1.46
C ALA A 217 0.21 13.35 2.39
N GLN A 218 0.19 13.71 3.69
CA GLN A 218 1.16 13.18 4.66
C GLN A 218 0.99 11.68 4.85
N THR A 219 -0.25 11.22 5.01
CA THR A 219 -0.57 9.79 5.12
C THR A 219 -0.20 9.05 3.84
N VAL A 220 -0.57 9.56 2.66
CA VAL A 220 -0.21 8.91 1.38
C VAL A 220 1.30 8.76 1.23
N LEU A 221 2.08 9.80 1.54
CA LEU A 221 3.55 9.75 1.47
C LEU A 221 4.14 8.72 2.44
N ALA A 222 3.60 8.64 3.67
CA ALA A 222 4.04 7.68 4.68
C ALA A 222 3.70 6.23 4.26
N ASP A 223 2.53 6.02 3.67
CA ASP A 223 2.08 4.70 3.21
C ASP A 223 2.92 4.22 2.01
N VAL A 224 3.16 5.09 1.01
CA VAL A 224 4.04 4.77 -0.12
C VAL A 224 5.44 4.45 0.36
N LYS A 225 5.98 5.22 1.32
CA LYS A 225 7.27 4.92 1.94
C LYS A 225 7.30 3.54 2.60
N SER A 226 6.23 3.18 3.30
CA SER A 226 6.12 1.87 3.95
C SER A 226 6.09 0.73 2.92
N ILE A 227 5.35 0.91 1.81
CA ILE A 227 5.33 -0.06 0.69
C ILE A 227 6.73 -0.23 0.08
N VAL A 228 7.46 0.86 -0.15
CA VAL A 228 8.83 0.80 -0.69
C VAL A 228 9.78 0.10 0.30
N GLN A 229 9.67 0.37 1.60
CA GLN A 229 10.50 -0.26 2.64
C GLN A 229 10.17 -1.75 2.86
N TRP A 230 8.96 -2.18 2.51
CA TRP A 230 8.52 -3.57 2.58
C TRP A 230 9.17 -4.47 1.50
N LEU A 231 9.64 -3.88 0.39
CA LEU A 231 10.34 -4.64 -0.65
C LEU A 231 11.68 -5.18 -0.13
N LYS A 232 11.92 -6.48 -0.29
CA LYS A 232 13.08 -7.20 0.30
C LYS A 232 14.42 -6.96 -0.39
N PRO A 233 14.54 -6.93 -1.73
CA PRO A 233 15.85 -6.80 -2.37
C PRO A 233 16.49 -5.43 -2.08
N ALA A 234 17.78 -5.44 -1.72
CA ALA A 234 18.58 -4.23 -1.77
C ALA A 234 18.64 -3.75 -3.23
N GLY A 235 18.01 -2.60 -3.53
CA GLY A 235 17.81 -2.14 -4.90
C GLY A 235 16.55 -2.67 -5.58
N ALA A 236 15.50 -3.02 -4.81
CA ALA A 236 14.22 -3.43 -5.35
C ALA A 236 13.72 -2.47 -6.45
N HIS A 237 13.19 -3.06 -7.53
CA HIS A 237 12.61 -2.30 -8.63
C HIS A 237 11.20 -1.85 -8.24
N PHE A 238 10.94 -0.54 -8.29
CA PHE A 238 9.61 -0.01 -8.10
C PHE A 238 9.36 1.27 -8.90
N ALA A 239 8.10 1.53 -9.22
CA ALA A 239 7.64 2.78 -9.79
C ALA A 239 6.46 3.33 -8.99
N VAL A 240 6.41 4.64 -8.81
CA VAL A 240 5.29 5.35 -8.17
C VAL A 240 4.58 6.18 -9.22
N LEU A 241 3.29 5.96 -9.42
CA LEU A 241 2.49 6.67 -10.41
C LEU A 241 1.87 7.92 -9.78
N SER A 242 1.80 9.00 -10.57
CA SER A 242 1.03 10.19 -10.20
C SER A 242 -0.45 9.85 -9.99
N ILE A 243 -1.08 10.52 -9.05
CA ILE A 243 -2.53 10.48 -8.86
C ILE A 243 -3.17 11.28 -9.98
N ILE A 244 -4.22 10.76 -10.60
CA ILE A 244 -4.94 11.47 -11.66
C ILE A 244 -6.15 12.21 -11.09
N LYS A 245 -6.41 13.40 -11.61
CA LYS A 245 -7.65 14.15 -11.45
C LYS A 245 -8.79 13.50 -12.23
N GLY A 246 -10.02 13.72 -11.75
CA GLY A 246 -11.26 13.28 -12.40
C GLY A 246 -12.11 14.45 -12.89
N ASP A 247 -13.22 14.11 -13.54
CA ASP A 247 -14.26 15.03 -13.98
C ASP A 247 -15.12 15.53 -12.81
N PHE A 248 -14.46 16.24 -11.89
CA PHE A 248 -15.07 16.85 -10.72
C PHE A 248 -14.69 18.33 -10.70
N THR A 249 -15.67 19.20 -10.51
CA THR A 249 -15.45 20.66 -10.59
C THR A 249 -14.38 21.19 -9.63
N GLY A 250 -14.16 20.54 -8.49
CA GLY A 250 -13.09 20.89 -7.55
C GLY A 250 -11.69 20.42 -7.98
N GLU A 251 -11.61 19.47 -8.90
CA GLU A 251 -10.38 18.89 -9.46
C GLU A 251 -9.99 19.51 -10.80
N TYR A 252 -10.81 20.37 -11.38
CA TYR A 252 -10.39 21.15 -12.55
C TYR A 252 -9.27 22.13 -12.20
N ALA A 253 -8.48 22.51 -13.20
CA ALA A 253 -7.40 23.49 -13.10
C ALA A 253 -7.80 24.72 -12.27
N GLY A 254 -7.02 25.02 -11.23
CA GLY A 254 -7.28 26.13 -10.30
C GLY A 254 -8.24 25.82 -9.16
N GLY A 255 -8.85 24.63 -9.14
CA GLY A 255 -9.66 24.13 -8.04
C GLY A 255 -8.83 23.77 -6.81
N GLU A 256 -9.46 23.82 -5.62
CA GLU A 256 -8.80 23.52 -4.35
C GLU A 256 -8.33 22.05 -4.28
N VAL A 257 -9.15 21.11 -4.78
CA VAL A 257 -8.81 19.68 -4.78
C VAL A 257 -7.73 19.40 -5.81
N ALA A 258 -7.77 20.07 -6.97
CA ALA A 258 -6.68 20.00 -7.96
C ALA A 258 -5.33 20.34 -7.32
N LYS A 259 -5.29 21.44 -6.55
CA LYS A 259 -4.07 21.85 -5.84
C LYS A 259 -3.55 20.80 -4.86
N TYR A 260 -4.43 20.14 -4.09
CA TYR A 260 -4.01 19.08 -3.18
C TYR A 260 -3.37 17.90 -3.92
N LEU A 261 -3.96 17.51 -5.06
CA LEU A 261 -3.43 16.42 -5.89
C LEU A 261 -2.12 16.81 -6.58
N ASP A 262 -2.01 18.04 -7.09
CA ASP A 262 -0.79 18.59 -7.68
C ASP A 262 0.35 18.63 -6.63
N ASP A 263 0.08 19.11 -5.42
CA ASP A 263 1.06 19.18 -4.32
C ASP A 263 1.49 17.77 -3.87
N LEU A 264 0.56 16.81 -3.84
CA LEU A 264 0.86 15.40 -3.55
C LEU A 264 1.75 14.78 -4.65
N ASN A 265 1.40 14.97 -5.92
CA ASN A 265 2.19 14.50 -7.07
C ASN A 265 3.60 15.10 -7.05
N ALA A 266 3.73 16.40 -6.76
CA ALA A 266 5.02 17.05 -6.60
C ALA A 266 5.84 16.45 -5.44
N SER A 267 5.18 16.12 -4.32
CA SER A 267 5.84 15.51 -3.16
C SER A 267 6.29 14.06 -3.44
N LEU A 268 5.47 13.27 -4.13
CA LEU A 268 5.83 11.91 -4.56
C LEU A 268 7.00 11.92 -5.54
N LYS A 269 6.99 12.86 -6.50
CA LYS A 269 8.11 13.08 -7.42
C LYS A 269 9.39 13.50 -6.69
N ALA A 270 9.28 14.38 -5.70
CA ALA A 270 10.43 14.81 -4.90
C ALA A 270 11.00 13.66 -4.05
N ALA A 271 10.14 12.78 -3.53
CA ALA A 271 10.55 11.61 -2.73
C ALA A 271 11.19 10.50 -3.58
N TYR A 272 10.72 10.32 -4.83
CA TYR A 272 11.15 9.24 -5.71
C TYR A 272 11.50 9.74 -7.13
N PRO A 273 12.42 10.70 -7.29
CA PRO A 273 12.62 11.40 -8.57
C PRO A 273 13.00 10.48 -9.73
N ASP A 274 13.75 9.42 -9.45
CA ASP A 274 14.16 8.44 -10.46
C ASP A 274 13.09 7.38 -10.73
N ASN A 275 12.11 7.21 -9.85
CA ASN A 275 11.13 6.11 -9.88
C ASN A 275 9.68 6.62 -9.97
N PHE A 276 9.48 7.92 -10.14
CA PHE A 276 8.16 8.53 -10.30
C PHE A 276 7.76 8.61 -11.78
N ILE A 277 6.52 8.27 -12.08
CA ILE A 277 5.94 8.36 -13.42
C ILE A 277 4.75 9.32 -13.39
N ASP A 278 4.87 10.41 -14.13
CA ASP A 278 3.79 11.38 -14.32
C ASP A 278 2.82 10.89 -15.40
N VAL A 279 1.91 10.00 -15.01
CA VAL A 279 0.89 9.44 -15.89
C VAL A 279 -0.26 10.43 -16.12
N GLU A 280 -0.50 11.37 -15.20
CA GLU A 280 -1.51 12.40 -15.31
C GLU A 280 -1.21 13.32 -16.49
N SER A 281 -0.02 13.94 -16.51
CA SER A 281 0.40 14.79 -17.63
C SER A 281 0.37 14.04 -18.95
N ALA A 282 0.77 12.75 -18.96
CA ALA A 282 0.73 11.94 -20.18
C ALA A 282 -0.71 11.73 -20.70
N LEU A 283 -1.67 11.52 -19.81
CA LEU A 283 -3.08 11.35 -20.16
C LEU A 283 -3.72 12.67 -20.61
N VAL A 284 -3.51 13.76 -19.87
CA VAL A 284 -4.02 15.10 -20.20
C VAL A 284 -3.54 15.55 -21.58
N ASN A 285 -2.27 15.31 -21.90
CA ASN A 285 -1.68 15.69 -23.18
C ASN A 285 -2.07 14.79 -24.36
N ALA A 286 -2.75 13.66 -24.11
CA ALA A 286 -3.22 12.73 -25.13
C ALA A 286 -4.63 13.08 -25.67
N TYR A 287 -5.15 14.27 -25.36
CA TYR A 287 -6.45 14.75 -25.83
C TYR A 287 -6.56 14.78 -27.35
N ASN A 288 -7.75 14.50 -27.89
CA ASN A 288 -8.02 14.63 -29.31
C ASN A 288 -8.55 16.04 -29.64
N PRO A 289 -7.79 16.91 -30.34
CA PRO A 289 -8.23 18.27 -30.65
C PRO A 289 -9.43 18.34 -31.61
N SER A 290 -9.80 17.22 -32.24
CA SER A 290 -11.00 17.12 -33.08
C SER A 290 -12.27 16.81 -32.29
N LEU A 291 -12.14 16.43 -31.01
CA LEU A 291 -13.26 16.18 -30.11
C LEU A 291 -13.42 17.40 -29.17
N PRO A 292 -14.50 18.19 -29.30
CA PRO A 292 -14.69 19.37 -28.46
C PRO A 292 -14.64 19.10 -26.95
N GLN A 293 -15.15 17.95 -26.51
CA GLN A 293 -15.11 17.57 -25.09
C GLN A 293 -13.68 17.33 -24.59
N ASP A 294 -12.84 16.66 -25.38
CA ASP A 294 -11.43 16.45 -25.02
C ASP A 294 -10.66 17.77 -24.90
N VAL A 295 -10.98 18.75 -25.74
CA VAL A 295 -10.40 20.11 -25.65
C VAL A 295 -10.83 20.80 -24.35
N ILE A 296 -12.09 20.63 -23.94
CA ILE A 296 -12.59 21.15 -22.67
C ILE A 296 -11.87 20.47 -21.50
N ASP A 297 -11.79 19.15 -21.51
CA ASP A 297 -11.14 18.36 -20.46
C ASP A 297 -9.64 18.71 -20.35
N HIS A 298 -8.95 18.87 -21.49
CA HIS A 298 -7.57 19.34 -21.51
C HIS A 298 -7.43 20.73 -20.89
N SER A 299 -8.37 21.65 -21.15
CA SER A 299 -8.38 22.99 -20.53
C SER A 299 -8.69 22.96 -19.03
N HIS A 300 -9.39 21.91 -18.56
CA HIS A 300 -9.59 21.62 -17.15
C HIS A 300 -8.42 20.87 -16.51
N ASP A 301 -7.37 20.54 -17.27
CA ASP A 301 -6.20 19.78 -16.79
C ASP A 301 -6.59 18.42 -16.19
N ILE A 302 -7.50 17.70 -16.86
CA ILE A 302 -7.93 16.35 -16.47
C ILE A 302 -7.77 15.37 -17.65
N PRO A 303 -7.60 14.06 -17.39
CA PRO A 303 -7.62 13.04 -18.43
C PRO A 303 -8.87 13.18 -19.34
N PRO A 304 -8.73 13.25 -20.66
CA PRO A 304 -9.83 13.45 -21.59
C PRO A 304 -10.92 12.39 -21.48
N SER A 305 -12.18 12.78 -21.74
CA SER A 305 -13.33 11.88 -21.72
C SER A 305 -13.20 10.73 -22.71
N SER A 306 -12.52 10.92 -23.84
CA SER A 306 -12.23 9.83 -24.79
C SER A 306 -11.30 8.74 -24.21
N LEU A 307 -10.59 9.02 -23.11
CA LEU A 307 -9.69 8.10 -22.41
C LEU A 307 -10.27 7.58 -21.09
N ARG A 308 -11.47 8.04 -20.71
CA ARG A 308 -12.17 7.62 -19.50
C ARG A 308 -13.38 6.74 -19.81
N SER A 309 -13.77 5.90 -18.85
CA SER A 309 -15.03 5.15 -18.88
C SER A 309 -16.11 5.83 -18.04
N ASP A 310 -15.71 6.61 -17.04
CA ASP A 310 -16.58 7.44 -16.20
C ASP A 310 -15.85 8.74 -15.78
N ALA A 311 -16.23 9.37 -14.67
CA ALA A 311 -15.61 10.61 -14.22
C ALA A 311 -14.12 10.45 -13.83
N ILE A 312 -13.64 9.26 -13.45
CA ILE A 312 -12.27 9.07 -12.94
C ILE A 312 -11.55 7.86 -13.52
N HIS A 313 -12.28 6.78 -13.79
CA HIS A 313 -11.70 5.54 -14.28
C HIS A 313 -11.40 5.62 -15.77
N LEU A 314 -10.26 5.04 -16.15
CA LEU A 314 -9.80 5.03 -17.54
C LEU A 314 -10.49 3.91 -18.32
N ASN A 315 -10.62 4.09 -19.63
CA ASN A 315 -10.95 3.00 -20.55
C ASN A 315 -9.66 2.32 -21.05
N ASP A 316 -9.79 1.32 -21.93
CA ASP A 316 -8.65 0.59 -22.49
C ASP A 316 -7.60 1.51 -23.15
N ALA A 317 -8.02 2.59 -23.82
CA ALA A 317 -7.12 3.54 -24.46
C ALA A 317 -6.34 4.36 -23.40
N GLY A 318 -7.01 4.82 -22.34
CA GLY A 318 -6.37 5.51 -21.22
C GLY A 318 -5.36 4.60 -20.50
N TYR A 319 -5.76 3.37 -20.16
CA TYR A 319 -4.84 2.42 -19.53
C TYR A 319 -3.68 1.99 -20.44
N THR A 320 -3.87 2.00 -21.76
CA THR A 320 -2.77 1.77 -22.71
C THR A 320 -1.69 2.84 -22.61
N ILE A 321 -2.07 4.11 -22.40
CA ILE A 321 -1.11 5.20 -22.18
C ILE A 321 -0.35 4.98 -20.87
N VAL A 322 -1.06 4.65 -19.78
CA VAL A 322 -0.43 4.34 -18.48
C VAL A 322 0.57 3.20 -18.61
N ALA A 323 0.17 2.09 -19.23
CA ALA A 323 1.05 0.94 -19.49
C ALA A 323 2.28 1.33 -20.34
N GLY A 324 2.10 2.19 -21.34
CA GLY A 324 3.19 2.72 -22.15
C GLY A 324 4.21 3.53 -21.34
N GLN A 325 3.75 4.38 -20.43
CA GLN A 325 4.63 5.15 -19.53
C GLN A 325 5.41 4.23 -18.59
N VAL A 326 4.74 3.24 -18.00
CA VAL A 326 5.40 2.23 -17.15
C VAL A 326 6.45 1.46 -17.94
N LYS A 327 6.10 0.95 -19.13
CA LYS A 327 7.04 0.26 -20.01
C LYS A 327 8.28 1.10 -20.31
N ALA A 328 8.10 2.40 -20.60
CA ALA A 328 9.20 3.31 -20.88
C ALA A 328 10.17 3.43 -19.70
N LEU A 329 9.64 3.58 -18.47
CA LEU A 329 10.48 3.60 -17.26
C LEU A 329 11.24 2.27 -17.11
N LEU A 330 10.55 1.13 -17.20
CA LEU A 330 11.18 -0.19 -17.04
C LEU A 330 12.32 -0.39 -18.05
N ALA A 331 12.08 -0.04 -19.32
CA ALA A 331 13.09 -0.13 -20.37
C ALA A 331 14.30 0.79 -20.09
N SER A 332 14.05 2.03 -19.64
CA SER A 332 15.14 2.98 -19.33
C SER A 332 16.08 2.52 -18.21
N LYS A 333 15.58 1.63 -17.33
CA LYS A 333 16.32 1.10 -16.18
C LYS A 333 16.80 -0.34 -16.38
N ASN A 334 16.50 -0.95 -17.52
CA ASN A 334 16.75 -2.36 -17.82
C ASN A 334 16.10 -3.32 -16.80
N TRP A 335 14.84 -3.07 -16.45
CA TRP A 335 14.04 -3.89 -15.53
C TRP A 335 13.20 -4.97 -16.23
#